data_AF-A0A3D0JQV0-F1
#
_entry.id   AF-A0A3D0JQV0-F1
#
_cell.length_a   1.000
_cell.length_b   1.000
_cell.length_c   1.000
_cell.angle_alpha   90.00
_cell.angle_beta   90.00
_cell.angle_gamma   90.00
#
_symmetry.space_group_name_H-M   'P 1'
#
loop_
_entity.id
_entity.type
_entity.pdbx_description
1 polymer ?
#
loop_
_entity_poly.entity_id
_entity_poly.type
_entity_poly.pdbx_seq_one_letter_code
_entity_poly.pdbx_strand_id
1 'polypeptide(L)'
;MTYRHLLALALPLAVALPVSAAEWSDSAKNEFVQQCIAGAPAGYEEPQLRAYCDCAATKVSEEFSEAELHEMTRQSPPDTAMQQRLVNASSSCSSKLKP
;
A
#
# COMPACT_ATOMS: atom_id res chain seq x y z
N MET A 1 -8.45 -38.50 -40.02
CA MET A 1 -7.32 -38.70 -39.09
C MET A 1 -7.45 -37.69 -37.97
N THR A 2 -7.66 -38.20 -36.76
CA THR A 2 -7.95 -37.48 -35.52
C THR A 2 -6.66 -36.92 -34.93
N TYR A 3 -6.44 -35.61 -35.00
CA TYR A 3 -5.40 -34.98 -34.17
C TYR A 3 -5.95 -34.79 -32.75
N ARG A 4 -5.87 -35.89 -31.99
CA ARG A 4 -5.57 -35.84 -30.56
C ARG A 4 -4.28 -35.04 -30.44
N HIS A 5 -4.29 -34.03 -29.58
CA HIS A 5 -3.24 -33.70 -28.60
C HIS A 5 -3.59 -32.32 -28.03
N LEU A 6 -4.56 -32.38 -27.10
CA LEU A 6 -4.55 -31.53 -25.92
C LEU A 6 -3.14 -31.51 -25.34
N LEU A 7 -2.47 -30.37 -25.37
CA LEU A 7 -1.54 -29.98 -24.33
C LEU A 7 -1.86 -28.54 -23.97
N ALA A 8 -2.75 -28.43 -23.00
CA ALA A 8 -2.95 -27.26 -22.17
C ALA A 8 -1.60 -26.86 -21.57
N LEU A 9 -0.99 -25.81 -22.10
CA LEU A 9 -0.03 -25.03 -21.33
C LEU A 9 -0.85 -24.04 -20.51
N ALA A 10 -1.46 -24.55 -19.43
CA ALA A 10 -1.80 -23.74 -18.29
C ALA A 10 -0.47 -23.26 -17.72
N LEU A 11 -0.01 -22.09 -18.16
CA LEU A 11 1.05 -21.36 -17.49
C LEU A 11 0.56 -21.15 -16.06
N PRO A 12 1.22 -21.69 -15.03
CA PRO A 12 0.84 -21.36 -13.68
C PRO A 12 1.13 -19.87 -13.53
N LEU A 13 0.07 -19.06 -13.35
CA LEU A 13 0.16 -17.76 -12.69
C LEU A 13 0.58 -18.02 -11.24
N ALA A 14 1.84 -18.43 -11.05
CA ALA A 14 2.49 -18.45 -9.76
C ALA A 14 2.96 -17.02 -9.48
N VAL A 15 2.00 -16.13 -9.18
CA VAL A 15 2.32 -14.97 -8.35
C VAL A 15 2.44 -15.50 -6.92
N ALA A 16 3.54 -16.19 -6.65
CA ALA A 16 4.02 -16.37 -5.31
C ALA A 16 4.70 -15.03 -4.94
N LEU A 17 3.92 -14.08 -4.42
CA LEU A 17 4.48 -13.03 -3.59
C LEU A 17 4.39 -13.55 -2.15
N PRO A 18 5.43 -14.23 -1.63
CA PRO A 18 5.48 -14.54 -0.22
C PRO A 18 5.66 -13.22 0.53
N VAL A 19 4.64 -12.92 1.34
CA VAL A 19 4.66 -12.13 2.58
C VAL A 19 5.97 -11.36 2.77
N SER A 20 5.97 -10.10 2.37
CA SER A 20 6.92 -9.15 2.92
C SER A 20 6.06 -7.99 3.38
N ALA A 21 5.56 -8.10 4.61
CA ALA A 21 5.20 -6.87 5.30
C ALA A 21 6.46 -6.01 5.25
N ALA A 22 6.41 -4.82 4.66
CA ALA A 22 7.56 -3.95 4.64
C ALA A 22 7.97 -3.69 6.10
N GLU A 23 9.14 -4.16 6.52
CA GLU A 23 9.75 -3.73 7.77
C GLU A 23 10.24 -2.31 7.54
N TRP A 24 9.37 -1.35 7.82
CA TRP A 24 9.71 0.05 7.70
C TRP A 24 10.86 0.35 8.66
N SER A 25 11.89 1.04 8.19
CA SER A 25 12.77 1.75 9.14
C SER A 25 11.95 2.79 9.89
N ASP A 26 12.29 3.07 11.16
CA ASP A 26 11.63 4.13 11.94
C ASP A 26 11.62 5.47 11.19
N SER A 27 12.71 5.79 10.49
CA SER A 27 12.83 7.00 9.68
C SER A 27 11.85 7.03 8.51
N ALA A 28 11.74 5.94 7.76
CA ALA A 28 10.80 5.84 6.63
C ALA A 28 9.35 5.92 7.10
N LYS A 29 9.04 5.29 8.24
CA LYS A 29 7.73 5.39 8.87
C LYS A 29 7.38 6.80 9.25
N ASN A 30 8.29 7.46 9.95
CA ASN A 30 8.07 8.81 10.38
C ASN A 30 7.92 9.76 9.18
N GLU A 31 8.73 9.61 8.13
CA GLU A 31 8.60 10.43 6.91
C GLU A 31 7.23 10.26 6.26
N PHE A 32 6.75 9.02 6.08
CA PHE A 32 5.41 8.76 5.56
C PHE A 32 4.32 9.43 6.41
N VAL A 33 4.39 9.28 7.74
CA VAL A 33 3.40 9.88 8.65
C VAL A 33 3.42 11.40 8.53
N GLN A 34 4.60 12.02 8.44
CA GLN A 34 4.72 13.48 8.27
C GLN A 34 4.14 13.94 6.92
N GLN A 35 4.44 13.22 5.83
CA GLN A 35 3.87 13.54 4.51
C GLN A 35 2.34 13.35 4.48
N CYS A 36 1.83 12.32 5.15
CA CYS A 36 0.41 12.07 5.29
C CYS A 36 -0.30 13.20 6.07
N ILE A 37 0.29 13.67 7.19
CA ILE A 37 -0.24 14.80 7.95
C ILE A 37 -0.15 16.10 7.14
N ALA A 38 0.97 16.35 6.46
CA ALA A 38 1.17 17.56 5.66
C ALA A 38 0.24 17.63 4.43
N GLY A 39 -0.12 16.48 3.85
CA GLY A 39 -1.07 16.37 2.75
C GLY A 39 -2.54 16.30 3.19
N ALA A 40 -2.82 16.26 4.51
CA ALA A 40 -4.18 16.13 5.00
C ALA A 40 -4.99 17.41 4.78
N PRO A 41 -6.30 17.30 4.46
CA PRO A 41 -7.17 18.46 4.38
C PRO A 41 -7.32 19.13 5.76
N ALA A 42 -7.53 20.44 5.76
CA ALA A 42 -7.83 21.19 6.98
C ALA A 42 -9.14 20.70 7.62
N GLY A 43 -9.25 20.82 8.95
CA GLY A 43 -10.46 20.48 9.71
C GLY A 43 -10.34 19.27 10.65
N TYR A 44 -9.16 18.66 10.72
CA TYR A 44 -8.83 17.63 11.71
C TYR A 44 -7.71 18.11 12.62
N GLU A 45 -7.78 17.73 13.90
CA GLU A 45 -6.75 18.05 14.88
C GLU A 45 -5.50 17.17 14.63
N GLU A 46 -4.30 17.72 14.90
CA GLU A 46 -3.02 16.99 14.76
C GLU A 46 -3.03 15.58 15.38
N PRO A 47 -3.51 15.35 16.62
CA PRO A 47 -3.56 14.01 17.20
C PRO A 47 -4.45 13.04 16.43
N GLN A 48 -5.55 13.50 15.82
CA GLN A 48 -6.42 12.65 14.99
C GLN A 48 -5.72 12.28 13.67
N LEU A 49 -5.09 13.27 13.03
CA LEU A 49 -4.31 13.05 11.81
C LEU A 49 -3.16 12.08 12.05
N ARG A 50 -2.42 12.24 13.15
CA ARG A 50 -1.36 11.32 13.54
C ARG A 50 -1.90 9.92 13.75
N ALA A 51 -2.98 9.74 14.51
CA ALA A 51 -3.59 8.42 14.72
C ALA A 51 -4.05 7.76 13.41
N TYR A 52 -4.59 8.53 12.46
CA TYR A 52 -4.94 8.06 11.13
C TYR A 52 -3.71 7.65 10.33
N CYS A 53 -2.70 8.52 10.23
CA CYS A 53 -1.50 8.29 9.44
C CYS A 53 -0.64 7.15 10.00
N ASP A 54 -0.56 6.98 11.32
CA ASP A 54 0.08 5.81 11.95
C ASP A 54 -0.65 4.51 11.63
N CYS A 55 -1.99 4.53 11.67
CA CYS A 55 -2.80 3.38 11.27
C CYS A 55 -2.60 3.05 9.77
N ALA A 56 -2.60 4.07 8.92
CA ALA A 56 -2.38 3.93 7.49
C ALA A 56 -0.98 3.35 7.23
N ALA A 57 0.06 3.81 7.92
CA ALA A 57 1.41 3.27 7.83
C ALA A 57 1.44 1.77 8.16
N THR A 58 0.78 1.35 9.25
CA THR A 58 0.68 -0.07 9.61
C THR A 58 -0.06 -0.88 8.54
N LYS A 59 -1.21 -0.39 8.04
CA LYS A 59 -1.98 -1.10 7.01
C LYS A 59 -1.24 -1.20 5.68
N VAL A 60 -0.53 -0.15 5.29
CA VAL A 60 0.32 -0.15 4.10
C VAL A 60 1.49 -1.12 4.30
N SER A 61 2.09 -1.17 5.49
CA SER A 61 3.15 -2.14 5.79
C SER A 61 2.67 -3.59 5.70
N GLU A 62 1.41 -3.88 6.03
CA GLU A 62 0.82 -5.22 5.91
C GLU A 62 0.56 -5.64 4.45
N GLU A 63 0.26 -4.69 3.57
CA GLU A 63 -0.23 -4.93 2.20
C GLU A 63 0.83 -4.69 1.11
N PHE A 64 1.92 -3.99 1.43
CA PHE A 64 2.97 -3.60 0.50
C PHE A 64 4.34 -4.07 0.98
N SER A 65 5.14 -4.57 0.05
CA SER A 65 6.57 -4.80 0.25
C SER A 65 7.36 -3.50 0.22
N GLU A 66 8.55 -3.51 0.83
CA GLU A 66 9.46 -2.36 0.80
C GLU A 66 9.83 -1.96 -0.63
N ALA A 67 10.02 -2.96 -1.51
CA ALA A 67 10.32 -2.76 -2.92
C ALA A 67 9.17 -2.05 -3.66
N GLU A 68 7.91 -2.41 -3.38
CA GLU A 68 6.74 -1.72 -3.93
C GLU A 68 6.69 -0.26 -3.45
N LEU A 69 6.87 -0.01 -2.15
CA LEU A 69 6.84 1.36 -1.63
C LEU A 69 7.95 2.23 -2.20
N HIS A 70 9.15 1.67 -2.36
CA HIS A 70 10.28 2.35 -2.99
C HIS A 70 10.01 2.61 -4.48
N GLU A 71 9.42 1.65 -5.20
CA GLU A 71 9.06 1.88 -6.61
C GLU A 71 8.04 3.02 -6.74
N MET A 72 7.08 3.10 -5.81
CA MET A 72 6.05 4.14 -5.82
C MET A 72 6.64 5.56 -5.68
N THR A 73 7.72 5.74 -4.91
CA THR A 73 8.39 7.05 -4.76
C THR A 73 9.26 7.41 -5.95
N ARG A 74 9.69 6.43 -6.77
CA ARG A 74 10.45 6.68 -8.01
C ARG A 74 9.57 7.00 -9.22
N GLN A 75 8.27 6.69 -9.14
CA GLN A 75 7.34 6.90 -10.24
C GLN A 75 6.75 8.31 -10.24
N SER A 76 6.76 8.95 -11.40
CA SER A 76 6.08 10.24 -11.63
C SER A 76 5.46 10.24 -13.04
N PRO A 77 4.12 10.14 -13.15
CA PRO A 77 3.15 10.00 -12.06
C PRO A 77 3.21 8.62 -11.37
N PRO A 78 2.81 8.49 -10.10
CA PRO A 78 2.80 7.19 -9.42
C PRO A 78 1.77 6.26 -10.06
N ASP A 79 2.06 4.96 -10.12
CA ASP A 79 1.13 3.97 -10.67
C ASP A 79 -0.25 4.05 -10.00
N THR A 80 -1.30 4.16 -10.82
CA THR A 80 -2.67 4.35 -10.33
C THR A 80 -3.21 3.14 -9.57
N ALA A 81 -2.78 1.93 -9.91
CA ALA A 81 -3.22 0.72 -9.20
C ALA A 81 -2.57 0.64 -7.81
N MET A 82 -1.30 1.01 -7.69
CA MET A 82 -0.61 1.14 -6.41
C MET A 82 -1.24 2.22 -5.53
N GLN A 83 -1.55 3.40 -6.09
CA GLN A 83 -2.28 4.44 -5.36
C GLN A 83 -3.64 3.95 -4.84
N GLN A 84 -4.41 3.25 -5.68
CA GLN A 84 -5.71 2.68 -5.27
C GLN A 84 -5.57 1.67 -4.14
N ARG A 85 -4.56 0.78 -4.21
CA ARG A 85 -4.27 -0.16 -3.11
C ARG A 85 -3.93 0.56 -1.81
N LEU A 86 -3.18 1.66 -1.88
CA LEU A 86 -2.78 2.44 -0.70
C LEU A 86 -3.98 3.11 -0.04
N VAL A 87 -4.86 3.71 -0.86
CA VAL A 87 -6.14 4.26 -0.40
C VAL A 87 -7.01 3.17 0.23
N ASN A 88 -7.09 1.99 -0.39
CA ASN A 88 -7.88 0.89 0.13
C ASN A 88 -7.33 0.37 1.48
N ALA A 89 -6.01 0.17 1.59
CA ALA A 89 -5.36 -0.26 2.83
C ALA A 89 -5.63 0.72 3.99
N SER A 90 -5.53 2.03 3.71
CA SER A 90 -5.74 3.10 4.69
C SER A 90 -7.21 3.41 5.00
N SER A 91 -8.15 3.02 4.14
CA SER A 91 -9.59 3.32 4.31
C SER A 91 -10.19 2.81 5.64
N SER A 92 -9.68 1.68 6.14
CA SER A 92 -10.09 1.09 7.42
C SER A 92 -9.73 1.97 8.63
N CYS A 93 -8.77 2.88 8.46
CA CYS A 93 -8.31 3.82 9.48
C CYS A 93 -9.18 5.07 9.60
N SER A 94 -10.12 5.30 8.69
CA SER A 94 -11.03 6.46 8.70
C SER A 94 -11.75 6.67 10.04
N SER A 95 -11.96 5.60 10.81
CA SER A 95 -12.51 5.68 12.17
C SER A 95 -11.70 6.54 13.15
N LYS A 96 -10.42 6.82 12.87
CA LYS A 96 -9.53 7.68 13.65
C LYS A 96 -9.73 9.18 13.38
N LEU A 97 -10.38 9.52 12.27
CA LEU A 97 -10.72 10.89 11.87
C LEU A 97 -12.12 11.29 12.35
N LYS A 98 -12.72 10.57 13.31
CA LYS A 98 -14.02 10.99 13.85
C LYS A 98 -13.85 12.26 14.69
N PRO A 99 -14.69 13.29 14.48
CA PRO A 99 -14.71 14.48 15.33
C PRO A 99 -15.13 14.15 16.77
#